data_AF-A0A840CED5-F1
#
_entry.id   AF-A0A840CED5-F1
#
_cell.length_a   1.000
_cell.length_b   1.000
_cell.length_c   1.000
_cell.angle_alpha   90.00
_cell.angle_beta   90.00
_cell.angle_gamma   90.00
#
_symmetry.space_group_name_H-M   'P 1'
#
loop_
_entity.id
_entity.type
_entity.pdbx_description
1 polymer ?
#
loop_
_entity_poly.entity_id
_entity_poly.type
_entity_poly.pdbx_seq_one_letter_code
_entity_poly.pdbx_strand_id
1 'polypeptide(L)'
;MALTSDTGRIRHKKQVYEGQHPAIIDPAVWDKIQDMMQNGAAVARGSRQKATRSLLAGKLFDETGNRLTSSHRRKNGKRLRYYISRRLVKDRSRAHPDAWRLPAAQVEGLLAELMGQHLTRPGAAIAMTEDLTAAELTDVSKRLQEQGKVTERLALIERTDLQPGSLTVMLDKTMLADRLGYLPEQINLAEMTIESPFQTRRCGVELKLYLGEAPAEIDRTLGQNIMKGRSWLAMVITGKTFSEIADAEGVSKRRVQDVTNLALLAPDVLDGIATGEQPDGLTTGYLIKTRFSTVWSEQHAQFAAL
;
A
#
# COMPACT_ATOMS: atom_id res chain seq x y z
N MET A 1 -9.74 26.03 18.31
CA MET A 1 -10.74 26.60 19.24
C MET A 1 -9.94 27.39 20.27
N ALA A 2 -9.68 28.67 20.00
CA ALA A 2 -8.78 29.49 20.81
C ALA A 2 -9.61 30.31 21.82
N LEU A 3 -9.34 30.10 23.10
CA LEU A 3 -9.86 30.91 24.19
C LEU A 3 -9.25 32.31 24.06
N THR A 4 -10.11 33.32 23.87
CA THR A 4 -9.72 34.75 23.72
C THR A 4 -9.58 35.44 25.07
N SER A 5 -9.79 34.72 26.18
CA SER A 5 -9.83 35.25 27.54
C SER A 5 -8.53 35.91 27.98
N ASP A 6 -7.39 35.47 27.45
CA ASP A 6 -6.09 35.78 28.07
C ASP A 6 -5.54 37.15 27.62
N THR A 7 -6.15 37.77 26.61
CA THR A 7 -5.84 39.13 26.12
C THR A 7 -6.81 40.21 26.59
N GLY A 8 -7.66 39.90 27.59
CA GLY A 8 -8.66 40.86 28.07
C GLY A 8 -9.91 40.96 27.17
N ARG A 9 -10.04 40.14 26.13
CA ARG A 9 -11.20 40.15 25.21
C ARG A 9 -12.13 38.97 25.46
N ILE A 10 -13.43 39.17 25.24
CA ILE A 10 -14.46 38.15 25.42
C ILE A 10 -15.21 37.96 24.10
N ARG A 11 -15.24 36.72 23.60
CA ARG A 11 -15.98 36.37 22.39
C ARG A 11 -17.39 35.91 22.74
N HIS A 12 -18.40 36.57 22.16
CA HIS A 12 -19.78 36.08 22.17
C HIS A 12 -20.26 35.85 20.73
N LYS A 13 -20.62 34.60 20.43
CA LYS A 13 -20.94 34.11 19.07
C LYS A 13 -19.81 34.37 18.06
N LYS A 14 -20.00 35.30 17.13
CA LYS A 14 -19.05 35.69 16.08
C LYS A 14 -18.40 37.06 16.33
N GLN A 15 -18.78 37.76 17.40
CA GLN A 15 -18.26 39.09 17.73
C GLN A 15 -17.35 39.00 18.96
N VAL A 16 -16.30 39.81 18.97
CA VAL A 16 -15.31 39.90 20.05
C VAL A 16 -15.47 41.28 20.69
N TYR A 17 -15.62 41.30 22.01
CA TYR A 17 -15.80 42.51 22.82
C TYR A 17 -14.62 42.69 23.78
N GLU A 18 -14.37 43.92 24.20
CA GLU A 18 -13.43 44.22 25.27
C GLU A 18 -14.02 43.74 26.62
N GLY A 19 -13.27 42.92 27.33
CA GLY A 19 -13.61 42.42 28.65
C GLY A 19 -13.24 43.42 29.75
N GLN A 20 -13.81 43.25 30.94
CA GLN A 20 -13.55 44.13 32.09
C GLN A 20 -12.32 43.68 32.91
N HIS A 21 -11.62 42.63 32.51
CA HIS A 21 -10.44 42.11 33.18
C HIS A 21 -9.16 42.57 32.48
N PRO A 22 -8.12 42.95 33.23
CA PRO A 22 -6.84 43.34 32.65
C PRO A 22 -6.21 42.17 31.89
N ALA A 23 -5.66 42.46 30.70
CA ALA A 23 -4.99 41.46 29.88
C ALA A 23 -3.80 40.86 30.63
N ILE A 24 -3.74 39.52 30.66
CA ILE A 24 -2.64 38.78 31.31
C ILE A 24 -1.44 38.72 30.37
N ILE A 25 -1.70 38.68 29.05
CA ILE A 25 -0.70 38.66 27.99
C ILE A 25 -0.88 39.93 27.15
N ASP A 26 0.23 40.61 26.86
CA ASP A 26 0.23 41.75 25.95
C ASP A 26 -0.43 41.36 24.60
N PRO A 27 -1.47 42.07 24.16
CA PRO A 27 -2.17 41.81 22.90
C PRO A 27 -1.22 41.71 21.69
N ALA A 28 -0.16 42.52 21.63
CA ALA A 28 0.79 42.49 20.53
C ALA A 28 1.62 41.18 20.50
N VAL A 29 1.92 40.62 21.67
CA VAL A 29 2.59 39.31 21.80
C VAL A 29 1.64 38.19 21.42
N TRP A 30 0.38 38.28 21.84
CA TRP A 30 -0.65 37.30 21.50
C TRP A 30 -0.97 37.25 20.01
N ASP A 31 -1.13 38.41 19.36
CA ASP A 31 -1.40 38.50 17.93
C ASP A 31 -0.21 37.93 17.13
N LYS A 32 1.02 38.21 17.55
CA LYS A 32 2.22 37.62 16.95
C LYS A 32 2.28 36.09 17.14
N ILE A 33 1.84 35.57 18.28
CA ILE A 33 1.74 34.12 18.51
C ILE A 33 0.64 33.51 17.62
N GLN A 34 -0.52 34.16 17.48
CA GLN A 34 -1.59 33.69 16.60
C GLN A 34 -1.15 33.70 15.13
N ASP A 35 -0.47 34.74 14.68
CA ASP A 35 0.14 34.80 13.35
C ASP A 35 1.18 33.69 13.16
N MET A 36 2.05 33.45 14.15
CA MET A 36 3.00 32.34 14.12
C MET A 36 2.30 30.97 14.12
N MET A 37 1.17 30.81 14.82
CA MET A 37 0.40 29.56 14.84
C MET A 37 -0.38 29.33 13.55
N GLN A 38 -0.96 30.38 12.95
CA GLN A 38 -1.64 30.28 11.65
C GLN A 38 -0.65 30.02 10.52
N ASN A 39 0.48 30.73 10.51
CA ASN A 39 1.56 30.50 9.54
C ASN A 39 2.26 29.15 9.79
N GLY A 40 2.47 28.76 11.05
CA GLY A 40 3.05 27.48 11.44
C GLY A 40 2.13 26.26 11.20
N ALA A 41 0.81 26.45 11.13
CA ALA A 41 -0.15 25.42 10.74
C ALA A 41 -0.05 25.07 9.24
N ALA A 42 0.46 25.99 8.41
CA ALA A 42 0.75 25.77 7.00
C ALA A 42 2.17 25.25 6.74
N VAL A 43 3.06 25.26 7.74
CA VAL A 43 4.41 24.68 7.62
C VAL A 43 4.33 23.17 7.79
N ALA A 44 4.63 22.44 6.70
CA ALA A 44 4.78 20.99 6.73
C ALA A 44 5.77 20.57 7.85
N ARG A 45 5.25 19.81 8.81
CA ARG A 45 6.03 19.25 9.92
C ARG A 45 7.08 18.28 9.36
N GLY A 46 8.33 18.73 9.23
CA GLY A 46 9.45 17.86 8.86
C GLY A 46 10.65 18.56 8.22
N SER A 47 11.38 19.38 8.97
CA SER A 47 12.73 19.81 8.58
C SER A 47 13.77 19.18 9.51
N ARG A 48 14.86 18.69 8.91
CA ARG A 48 16.08 18.08 9.49
C ARG A 48 16.06 16.59 9.84
N GLN A 49 16.13 15.78 8.78
CA GLN A 49 17.22 14.82 8.46
C GLN A 49 16.84 14.11 7.14
N LYS A 50 17.79 13.67 6.30
CA LYS A 50 17.54 12.84 5.10
C LYS A 50 17.01 11.45 5.51
N ALA A 51 15.86 11.40 6.15
CA ALA A 51 15.10 10.17 6.35
C ALA A 51 14.60 9.73 4.99
N THR A 52 14.78 8.45 4.64
CA THR A 52 14.24 7.81 3.44
C THR A 52 12.79 8.25 3.24
N ARG A 53 12.57 9.22 2.36
CA ARG A 53 11.25 9.83 2.15
C ARG A 53 10.38 8.76 1.52
N SER A 54 9.18 8.55 2.06
CA SER A 54 8.14 7.85 1.31
C SER A 54 7.86 8.70 0.07
N LEU A 55 8.28 8.21 -1.10
CA LEU A 55 8.34 8.99 -2.33
C LEU A 55 6.94 9.38 -2.83
N LEU A 56 5.94 8.60 -2.43
CA LEU A 56 4.55 8.76 -2.81
C LEU A 56 3.69 9.28 -1.64
N ALA A 57 4.32 9.81 -0.58
CA ALA A 57 3.58 10.36 0.55
C ALA A 57 2.66 11.50 0.07
N GLY A 58 1.35 11.31 0.24
CA GLY A 58 0.33 12.27 -0.17
C GLY A 58 -0.08 12.22 -1.64
N LYS A 59 0.49 11.31 -2.44
CA LYS A 59 0.18 11.10 -3.86
C LYS A 59 -0.78 9.92 -4.11
N LEU A 60 -0.90 8.98 -3.16
CA LEU A 60 -1.78 7.81 -3.26
C LEU A 60 -3.16 8.08 -2.64
N PHE A 61 -4.22 7.68 -3.32
CA PHE A 61 -5.61 7.86 -2.93
C PHE A 61 -6.38 6.53 -3.09
N ASP A 62 -7.36 6.28 -2.24
CA ASP A 62 -8.25 5.10 -2.32
C ASP A 62 -9.57 5.42 -3.05
N GLU A 63 -10.39 4.39 -3.27
CA GLU A 63 -11.70 4.48 -3.94
C GLU A 63 -12.68 5.44 -3.25
N THR A 64 -12.45 5.75 -1.97
CA THR A 64 -13.24 6.73 -1.22
C THR A 64 -12.72 8.17 -1.34
N GLY A 65 -11.68 8.38 -2.16
CA GLY A 65 -11.01 9.67 -2.35
C GLY A 65 -10.09 10.06 -1.19
N ASN A 66 -9.83 9.15 -0.24
CA ASN A 66 -8.98 9.43 0.91
C ASN A 66 -7.51 9.18 0.59
N ARG A 67 -6.65 10.09 1.08
CA ARG A 67 -5.19 9.95 0.93
C ARG A 67 -4.64 8.83 1.81
N LEU A 68 -3.79 7.99 1.23
CA LEU A 68 -2.97 7.05 1.99
C LEU A 68 -1.82 7.79 2.67
N THR A 69 -1.59 7.45 3.93
CA THR A 69 -0.53 8.04 4.76
C THR A 69 0.64 7.08 4.88
N SER A 70 1.86 7.59 4.80
CA SER A 70 3.06 6.80 5.06
C SER A 70 3.13 6.41 6.54
N SER A 71 3.24 5.12 6.82
CA SER A 71 3.44 4.56 8.16
C SER A 71 4.66 3.64 8.17
N HIS A 72 5.25 3.42 9.35
CA HIS A 72 6.38 2.53 9.47
C HIS A 72 6.40 1.80 10.82
N ARG A 73 7.01 0.62 10.83
CA ARG A 73 7.31 -0.15 12.04
C ARG A 73 8.74 -0.68 11.96
N ARG A 74 9.42 -0.77 13.10
CA ARG A 74 10.72 -1.46 13.20
C ARG A 74 10.49 -2.90 13.66
N LYS A 75 11.13 -3.87 13.00
CA LYS A 75 11.19 -5.28 13.40
C LYS A 75 12.58 -5.82 13.06
N ASN A 76 13.23 -6.47 14.02
CA ASN A 76 14.58 -7.05 13.86
C ASN A 76 15.59 -6.05 13.27
N GLY A 77 15.62 -4.81 13.79
CA GLY A 77 16.50 -3.74 13.28
C GLY A 77 16.12 -3.17 11.91
N LYS A 78 15.23 -3.82 11.15
CA LYS A 78 14.79 -3.37 9.81
C LYS A 78 13.54 -2.48 9.92
N ARG A 79 13.53 -1.35 9.19
CA ARG A 79 12.38 -0.45 9.10
C ARG A 79 11.46 -0.89 7.96
N LEU A 80 10.27 -1.38 8.30
CA LEU A 80 9.22 -1.74 7.35
C LEU A 80 8.32 -0.53 7.13
N ARG A 81 8.17 -0.10 5.86
CA ARG A 81 7.39 1.07 5.44
C ARG A 81 6.12 0.62 4.74
N TYR A 82 5.02 1.33 4.98
CA TYR A 82 3.71 1.06 4.40
C TYR A 82 3.01 2.36 4.00
N TYR A 83 2.13 2.29 3.01
CA TYR A 83 1.09 3.29 2.78
C TYR A 83 -0.22 2.71 3.29
N ILE A 84 -0.90 3.44 4.18
CA ILE A 84 -2.13 2.98 4.83
C ILE A 84 -3.26 3.99 4.66
N SER A 85 -4.49 3.52 4.43
CA SER A 85 -5.67 4.39 4.44
C SER A 85 -5.76 5.10 5.80
N ARG A 86 -6.12 6.39 5.78
CA ARG A 86 -6.12 7.24 6.98
C ARG A 86 -7.02 6.70 8.11
N ARG A 87 -8.10 5.99 7.75
CA ARG A 87 -9.00 5.27 8.67
C ARG A 87 -8.27 4.27 9.58
N LEU A 88 -7.22 3.59 9.07
CA LEU A 88 -6.39 2.64 9.85
C LEU A 88 -5.40 3.30 10.80
N VAL A 89 -5.21 4.62 10.71
CA VAL A 89 -4.34 5.36 11.63
C VAL A 89 -5.08 5.62 12.95
N LYS A 90 -6.41 5.83 12.88
CA LYS A 90 -7.25 6.18 14.03
C LYS A 90 -7.91 4.96 14.69
N ASP A 91 -8.18 3.90 13.93
CA ASP A 91 -8.89 2.72 14.42
C ASP A 91 -8.21 1.40 14.01
N ARG A 92 -8.56 0.29 14.66
CA ARG A 92 -8.01 -1.04 14.39
C ARG A 92 -8.55 -1.58 13.07
N SER A 93 -7.68 -2.30 12.35
CA SER A 93 -7.94 -2.91 11.02
C SER A 93 -9.19 -3.80 10.90
N ARG A 94 -9.79 -4.23 12.02
CA ARG A 94 -10.98 -5.10 12.01
C ARG A 94 -12.29 -4.34 11.72
N ALA A 95 -12.28 -3.02 11.87
CA ALA A 95 -13.43 -2.15 11.62
C ALA A 95 -13.55 -1.68 10.16
N HIS A 96 -12.49 -1.86 9.36
CA HIS A 96 -12.39 -1.33 7.99
C HIS A 96 -11.76 -2.37 7.05
N PRO A 97 -12.53 -3.37 6.57
CA PRO A 97 -12.03 -4.41 5.66
C PRO A 97 -11.61 -3.85 4.28
N ASP A 98 -12.16 -2.71 3.90
CA ASP A 98 -11.89 -1.92 2.69
C ASP A 98 -10.60 -1.09 2.78
N ALA A 99 -9.92 -1.07 3.93
CA ALA A 99 -8.78 -0.18 4.11
C ALA A 99 -7.46 -0.74 3.55
N TRP A 100 -6.78 0.08 2.77
CA TRP A 100 -5.52 -0.29 2.13
C TRP A 100 -4.36 -0.33 3.12
N ARG A 101 -3.50 -1.35 2.97
CA ARG A 101 -2.19 -1.44 3.63
C ARG A 101 -1.15 -1.97 2.65
N LEU A 102 -0.51 -1.05 1.93
CA LEU A 102 0.42 -1.38 0.86
C LEU A 102 1.88 -1.36 1.36
N PRO A 103 2.69 -2.40 1.13
CA PRO A 103 4.13 -2.34 1.36
C PRO A 103 4.77 -1.27 0.48
N ALA A 104 5.45 -0.29 1.08
CA ALA A 104 5.93 0.88 0.34
C ALA A 104 6.91 0.51 -0.77
N ALA A 105 7.82 -0.45 -0.52
CA ALA A 105 8.79 -0.87 -1.52
C ALA A 105 8.14 -1.55 -2.73
N GLN A 106 7.06 -2.33 -2.52
CA GLN A 106 6.37 -3.00 -3.62
C GLN A 106 5.63 -1.98 -4.50
N VAL A 107 4.83 -1.10 -3.90
CA VAL A 107 4.08 -0.10 -4.69
C VAL A 107 4.99 0.94 -5.35
N GLU A 108 6.09 1.36 -4.69
CA GLU A 108 7.08 2.26 -5.29
C GLU A 108 7.79 1.60 -6.48
N GLY A 109 8.16 0.32 -6.37
CA GLY A 109 8.78 -0.42 -7.47
C GLY A 109 7.83 -0.59 -8.65
N LEU A 110 6.60 -1.02 -8.37
CA LEU A 110 5.55 -1.25 -9.36
C LEU A 110 5.20 0.02 -10.14
N LEU A 111 4.99 1.14 -9.45
CA LEU A 111 4.71 2.42 -10.12
C LEU A 111 5.91 2.93 -10.92
N ALA A 112 7.14 2.72 -10.44
CA ALA A 112 8.31 3.13 -11.19
C ALA A 112 8.48 2.30 -12.47
N GLU A 113 8.15 1.01 -12.42
CA GLU A 113 8.14 0.13 -13.59
C GLU A 113 7.07 0.56 -14.60
N LEU A 114 5.83 0.78 -14.15
CA LEU A 114 4.73 1.28 -14.99
C LEU A 114 5.11 2.60 -15.68
N MET A 115 5.67 3.55 -14.91
CA MET A 115 6.18 4.81 -15.46
C MET A 115 7.30 4.60 -16.47
N GLY A 116 8.21 3.65 -16.21
CA GLY A 116 9.27 3.30 -17.15
C GLY A 116 8.70 2.81 -18.47
N GLN A 117 7.79 1.84 -18.42
CA GLN A 117 7.14 1.25 -19.60
C GLN A 117 6.35 2.31 -20.40
N HIS A 118 5.60 3.19 -19.73
CA HIS A 118 4.84 4.26 -20.39
C HIS A 118 5.74 5.28 -21.08
N LEU A 119 6.82 5.72 -20.42
CA LEU A 119 7.73 6.72 -20.97
C LEU A 119 8.57 6.16 -22.11
N THR A 120 8.95 4.88 -22.07
CA THR A 120 9.83 4.27 -23.10
C THR A 120 9.08 3.56 -24.22
N ARG A 121 7.74 3.59 -24.24
CA ARG A 121 6.96 2.90 -25.28
C ARG A 121 7.25 3.48 -26.68
N PRO A 122 7.17 2.66 -27.75
CA PRO A 122 7.30 3.17 -29.11
C PRO A 122 6.29 4.29 -29.37
N GLY A 123 6.76 5.42 -29.94
CA GLY A 123 5.91 6.58 -30.22
C GLY A 123 5.62 7.49 -29.03
N ALA A 124 6.15 7.21 -27.82
CA ALA A 124 5.94 8.06 -26.63
C ALA A 124 6.29 9.53 -26.88
N ALA A 125 7.42 9.80 -27.54
CA ALA A 125 7.85 11.17 -27.84
C ALA A 125 6.78 11.94 -28.64
N ILE A 126 6.24 11.32 -29.69
CA ILE A 126 5.20 11.92 -30.54
C ILE A 126 3.89 12.09 -29.77
N ALA A 127 3.51 11.09 -28.98
CA ALA A 127 2.24 11.11 -28.26
C ALA A 127 2.22 12.14 -27.12
N MET A 128 3.32 12.26 -26.39
CA MET A 128 3.41 13.06 -25.15
C MET A 128 3.73 14.54 -25.40
N THR A 129 4.04 14.92 -26.64
CA THR A 129 4.45 16.29 -26.97
C THR A 129 3.72 16.83 -28.19
N GLU A 130 3.59 18.15 -28.27
CA GLU A 130 2.86 18.86 -29.33
C GLU A 130 3.81 19.85 -30.03
N ASP A 131 3.58 20.07 -31.33
CA ASP A 131 4.27 21.09 -32.15
C ASP A 131 5.81 21.01 -32.17
N LEU A 132 6.38 19.80 -32.27
CA LEU A 132 7.83 19.58 -32.34
C LEU A 132 8.29 19.09 -33.72
N THR A 133 9.52 19.48 -34.07
CA THR A 133 10.21 19.03 -35.28
C THR A 133 10.76 17.60 -35.13
N ALA A 134 11.10 16.95 -36.25
CA ALA A 134 11.68 15.61 -36.23
C ALA A 134 13.00 15.51 -35.43
N ALA A 135 13.81 16.57 -35.45
CA ALA A 135 15.06 16.64 -34.70
C ALA A 135 14.79 16.69 -33.19
N GLU A 136 13.81 17.49 -32.77
CA GLU A 136 13.42 17.62 -31.36
C GLU A 136 12.74 16.34 -30.84
N LEU A 137 11.88 15.71 -31.64
CA LEU A 137 11.27 14.42 -31.30
C LEU A 137 12.33 13.32 -31.06
N THR A 138 13.45 13.38 -31.78
CA THR A 138 14.58 12.45 -31.57
C THR A 138 15.25 12.70 -30.22
N ASP A 139 15.43 13.97 -29.83
CA ASP A 139 16.00 14.34 -28.53
C ASP A 139 15.06 13.98 -27.37
N VAL A 140 13.77 14.27 -27.50
CA VAL A 140 12.73 13.86 -26.54
C VAL A 140 12.72 12.35 -26.38
N SER A 141 12.73 11.60 -27.47
CA SER A 141 12.77 10.13 -27.44
C SER A 141 13.99 9.64 -26.67
N LYS A 142 15.17 10.21 -26.92
CA LYS A 142 16.39 9.87 -26.18
C LYS A 142 16.25 10.15 -24.68
N ARG A 143 15.75 11.32 -24.29
CA ARG A 143 15.54 11.71 -22.87
C ARG A 143 14.49 10.83 -22.17
N LEU A 144 13.46 10.39 -22.88
CA LEU A 144 12.46 9.46 -22.37
C LEU A 144 13.04 8.05 -22.15
N GLN A 145 13.92 7.59 -23.06
CA GLN A 145 14.64 6.32 -22.94
C GLN A 145 15.64 6.31 -21.78
N GLU A 146 16.12 7.49 -21.36
CA GLU A 146 16.88 7.66 -20.12
C GLU A 146 15.94 7.51 -18.90
N GLN A 147 15.67 6.25 -18.53
CA GLN A 147 14.70 5.86 -17.49
C GLN A 147 14.95 6.49 -16.11
N GLY A 148 16.15 7.04 -15.86
CA GLY A 148 16.53 7.67 -14.60
C GLY A 148 16.38 6.73 -13.40
N LYS A 149 16.60 7.27 -12.20
CA LYS A 149 16.42 6.52 -10.95
C LYS A 149 14.93 6.33 -10.64
N VAL A 150 14.61 5.31 -9.85
CA VAL A 150 13.25 5.08 -9.31
C VAL A 150 12.68 6.36 -8.70
N THR A 151 13.49 7.13 -7.96
CA THR A 151 13.08 8.40 -7.35
C THR A 151 12.67 9.46 -8.37
N GLU A 152 13.35 9.53 -9.51
CA GLU A 152 13.08 10.50 -10.57
C GLU A 152 11.82 10.13 -11.35
N ARG A 153 11.58 8.83 -11.59
CA ARG A 153 10.33 8.34 -12.18
C ARG A 153 9.12 8.61 -11.29
N LEU A 154 9.23 8.31 -10.00
CA LEU A 154 8.14 8.55 -9.05
C LEU A 154 7.91 10.05 -8.75
N ALA A 155 8.89 10.92 -9.03
CA ALA A 155 8.72 12.35 -8.90
C ALA A 155 7.70 12.90 -9.90
N LEU A 156 7.64 12.31 -11.10
CA LEU A 156 6.71 12.68 -12.18
C LEU A 156 5.24 12.35 -11.89
N ILE A 157 4.95 11.56 -10.85
CA ILE A 157 3.58 11.22 -10.48
C ILE A 157 2.99 12.40 -9.71
N GLU A 158 1.90 12.99 -10.16
CA GLU A 158 1.14 13.96 -9.38
C GLU A 158 0.23 13.24 -8.38
N ARG A 159 -0.52 12.27 -8.90
CA ARG A 159 -1.57 11.55 -8.17
C ARG A 159 -1.69 10.11 -8.66
N THR A 160 -2.09 9.23 -7.76
CA THR A 160 -2.41 7.85 -8.07
C THR A 160 -3.66 7.43 -7.32
N ASP A 161 -4.69 7.04 -8.06
CA ASP A 161 -5.94 6.52 -7.53
C ASP A 161 -5.93 4.99 -7.57
N LEU A 162 -6.19 4.38 -6.41
CA LEU A 162 -6.22 2.94 -6.19
C LEU A 162 -7.67 2.49 -6.06
N GLN A 163 -8.05 1.49 -6.85
CA GLN A 163 -9.34 0.82 -6.73
C GLN A 163 -9.14 -0.70 -6.85
N PRO A 164 -10.07 -1.52 -6.33
CA PRO A 164 -10.02 -2.96 -6.59
C PRO A 164 -10.07 -3.24 -8.10
N GLY A 165 -9.01 -3.87 -8.63
CA GLY A 165 -8.91 -4.25 -10.03
C GLY A 165 -8.24 -3.23 -10.95
N SER A 166 -8.11 -1.97 -10.54
CA SER A 166 -7.53 -0.91 -11.38
C SER A 166 -6.72 0.12 -10.59
N LEU A 167 -5.78 0.74 -11.29
CA LEU A 167 -4.90 1.79 -10.80
C LEU A 167 -4.79 2.85 -11.88
N THR A 168 -5.03 4.10 -11.49
CA THR A 168 -4.88 5.25 -12.37
C THR A 168 -3.76 6.15 -11.87
N VAL A 169 -2.77 6.41 -12.71
CA VAL A 169 -1.63 7.30 -12.41
C VAL A 169 -1.75 8.57 -13.25
N MET A 170 -1.78 9.71 -12.58
CA MET A 170 -1.76 11.04 -13.19
C MET A 170 -0.36 11.63 -13.07
N LEU A 171 0.18 12.10 -14.18
CA LEU A 171 1.51 12.66 -14.29
C LEU A 171 1.48 14.18 -14.08
N ASP A 172 2.53 14.70 -13.44
CA ASP A 172 2.75 16.12 -13.30
C ASP A 172 3.31 16.69 -14.61
N LYS A 173 2.47 17.46 -15.31
CA LYS A 173 2.80 18.09 -16.59
C LYS A 173 4.05 18.96 -16.50
N THR A 174 4.17 19.75 -15.43
CA THR A 174 5.28 20.70 -15.26
C THR A 174 6.59 19.97 -15.02
N MET A 175 6.58 18.93 -14.18
CA MET A 175 7.77 18.13 -13.92
C MET A 175 8.21 17.33 -15.15
N LEU A 176 7.26 16.87 -15.97
CA LEU A 176 7.59 16.20 -17.23
C LEU A 176 8.20 17.17 -18.24
N ALA A 177 7.60 18.35 -18.40
CA ALA A 177 8.09 19.40 -19.28
C ALA A 177 9.52 19.82 -18.90
N ASP A 178 9.77 20.09 -17.62
CA ASP A 178 11.09 20.43 -17.08
C ASP A 178 12.11 19.32 -17.34
N ARG A 179 11.73 18.05 -17.16
CA ARG A 179 12.61 16.90 -17.42
C ARG A 179 12.96 16.78 -18.89
N LEU A 180 12.00 17.05 -19.77
CA LEU A 180 12.22 17.02 -21.22
C LEU A 180 12.89 18.30 -21.72
N GLY A 181 12.96 19.37 -20.92
CA GLY A 181 13.53 20.66 -21.29
C GLY A 181 12.64 21.49 -22.22
N TYR A 182 11.33 21.32 -22.10
CA TYR A 182 10.31 22.00 -22.91
C TYR A 182 9.31 22.75 -22.03
N LEU A 183 8.47 23.57 -22.64
CA LEU A 183 7.41 24.28 -21.92
C LEU A 183 6.21 23.36 -21.64
N PRO A 184 5.48 23.58 -20.54
CA PRO A 184 4.28 22.80 -20.24
C PRO A 184 3.21 22.89 -21.33
N GLU A 185 3.13 23.96 -22.13
CA GLU A 185 2.18 24.01 -23.25
C GLU A 185 2.49 22.98 -24.34
N GLN A 186 3.75 22.57 -24.49
CA GLN A 186 4.20 21.61 -25.50
C GLN A 186 4.02 20.15 -25.07
N ILE A 187 3.43 19.91 -23.89
CA ILE A 187 3.14 18.56 -23.39
C ILE A 187 1.65 18.25 -23.62
N ASN A 188 1.40 17.13 -24.29
CA ASN A 188 0.05 16.64 -24.54
C ASN A 188 -0.61 16.15 -23.26
N LEU A 189 -1.77 16.73 -22.92
CA LEU A 189 -2.54 16.37 -21.73
C LEU A 189 -3.16 14.97 -21.81
N ALA A 190 -3.50 14.48 -23.00
CA ALA A 190 -4.16 13.19 -23.18
C ALA A 190 -3.29 12.01 -22.71
N GLU A 191 -1.97 12.18 -22.68
CA GLU A 191 -1.01 11.16 -22.28
C GLU A 191 -0.55 11.28 -20.82
N MET A 192 -1.15 12.19 -20.05
CA MET A 192 -0.83 12.43 -18.63
C MET A 192 -1.56 11.47 -17.68
N THR A 193 -2.39 10.57 -18.21
CA THR A 193 -3.11 9.57 -17.41
C THR A 193 -2.78 8.16 -17.90
N ILE A 194 -2.31 7.32 -17.00
CA ILE A 194 -2.05 5.89 -17.23
C ILE A 194 -3.06 5.10 -16.44
N GLU A 195 -3.82 4.25 -17.11
CA GLU A 195 -4.67 3.26 -16.45
C GLU A 195 -4.07 1.87 -16.61
N SER A 196 -4.00 1.11 -15.52
CA SER A 196 -3.47 -0.25 -15.53
C SER A 196 -4.29 -1.16 -14.62
N PRO A 197 -4.53 -2.43 -15.01
CA PRO A 197 -5.13 -3.39 -14.11
C PRO A 197 -4.25 -3.57 -12.88
N PHE A 198 -4.87 -3.63 -11.71
CA PHE A 198 -4.16 -3.69 -10.44
C PHE A 198 -4.82 -4.70 -9.52
N GLN A 199 -4.06 -5.74 -9.17
CA GLN A 199 -4.53 -6.80 -8.29
C GLN A 199 -3.65 -6.89 -7.05
N THR A 200 -4.27 -7.25 -5.93
CA THR A 200 -3.57 -7.48 -4.68
C THR A 200 -3.88 -8.87 -4.16
N ARG A 201 -2.84 -9.69 -3.94
CA ARG A 201 -2.98 -11.05 -3.41
C ARG A 201 -2.44 -11.13 -2.00
N ARG A 202 -3.13 -11.82 -1.10
CA ARG A 202 -2.63 -12.12 0.25
C ARG A 202 -1.98 -13.50 0.27
N CYS A 203 -0.65 -13.54 0.27
CA CYS A 203 0.14 -14.75 0.48
C CYS A 203 0.53 -14.86 1.97
N GLY A 204 -0.30 -15.55 2.75
CA GLY A 204 -0.13 -15.64 4.20
C GLY A 204 -0.30 -14.29 4.89
N VAL A 205 0.78 -13.76 5.44
CA VAL A 205 0.80 -12.45 6.14
C VAL A 205 1.22 -11.31 5.19
N GLU A 206 1.76 -11.63 4.02
CA GLU A 206 2.26 -10.66 3.05
C GLU A 206 1.19 -10.31 2.02
N LEU A 207 1.02 -9.01 1.75
CA LEU A 207 0.28 -8.51 0.60
C LEU A 207 1.26 -8.37 -0.55
N LYS A 208 0.94 -8.99 -1.69
CA LYS A 208 1.64 -8.84 -2.97
C LYS A 208 0.80 -8.01 -3.92
N LEU A 209 1.46 -7.19 -4.73
CA LEU A 209 0.85 -6.29 -5.70
C LEU A 209 1.26 -6.69 -7.11
N TYR A 210 0.31 -6.68 -8.05
CA TYR A 210 0.53 -7.06 -9.44
C TYR A 210 -0.10 -6.02 -10.38
N LEU A 211 0.60 -5.75 -11.49
CA LEU A 211 0.05 -5.04 -12.65
C LEU A 211 -0.44 -6.10 -13.65
N GLY A 212 -1.69 -6.03 -14.09
CA GLY A 212 -2.29 -7.07 -14.93
C GLY A 212 -2.85 -8.26 -14.14
N GLU A 213 -2.88 -9.42 -14.79
CA GLU A 213 -3.25 -10.69 -14.13
C GLU A 213 -2.13 -11.13 -13.18
N ALA A 214 -2.48 -11.42 -11.92
CA ALA A 214 -1.53 -12.01 -11.01
C ALA A 214 -1.14 -13.41 -11.51
N PRO A 215 0.15 -13.71 -11.75
CA PRO A 215 0.56 -15.04 -12.14
C PRO A 215 0.20 -16.04 -11.03
N ALA A 216 -0.18 -17.25 -11.44
CA ALA A 216 -0.40 -18.36 -10.51
C ALA A 216 0.91 -18.64 -9.75
N GLU A 217 0.98 -18.18 -8.51
CA GLU A 217 2.14 -18.32 -7.65
C GLU A 217 1.84 -19.30 -6.52
N ILE A 218 2.65 -20.36 -6.43
CA ILE A 218 2.49 -21.40 -5.40
C ILE A 218 2.90 -20.82 -4.04
N ASP A 219 1.99 -20.85 -3.07
CA ASP A 219 2.34 -20.58 -1.67
C ASP A 219 3.18 -21.74 -1.13
N ARG A 220 4.51 -21.60 -1.26
CA ARG A 220 5.49 -22.61 -0.82
C ARG A 220 5.33 -22.96 0.66
N THR A 221 4.91 -22.00 1.50
CA THR A 221 4.73 -22.25 2.93
C THR A 221 3.51 -23.13 3.16
N LEU A 222 2.40 -22.84 2.48
CA LEU A 222 1.20 -23.68 2.52
C LEU A 222 1.50 -25.09 2.00
N GLY A 223 2.14 -25.20 0.84
CA GLY A 223 2.54 -26.49 0.26
C GLY A 223 3.41 -27.32 1.21
N GLN A 224 4.45 -26.73 1.81
CA GLN A 224 5.30 -27.40 2.80
C GLN A 224 4.52 -27.87 4.03
N ASN A 225 3.59 -27.06 4.54
CA ASN A 225 2.77 -27.45 5.69
C ASN A 225 1.79 -28.57 5.35
N ILE A 226 1.22 -28.61 4.14
CA ILE A 226 0.37 -29.72 3.68
C ILE A 226 1.18 -31.02 3.60
N MET A 227 2.39 -30.98 3.04
CA MET A 227 3.29 -32.15 3.00
C MET A 227 3.61 -32.66 4.40
N LYS A 228 3.94 -31.76 5.33
CA LYS A 228 4.14 -32.12 6.75
C LYS A 228 2.88 -32.71 7.36
N GLY A 229 1.71 -32.12 7.11
CA GLY A 229 0.42 -32.61 7.58
C GLY A 229 0.17 -34.05 7.16
N ARG A 230 0.41 -34.37 5.88
CA ARG A 230 0.27 -35.74 5.35
C ARG A 230 1.27 -36.71 5.99
N SER A 231 2.53 -36.32 6.14
CA SER A 231 3.56 -37.14 6.80
C SER A 231 3.22 -37.40 8.28
N TRP A 232 2.79 -36.37 9.01
CA TRP A 232 2.41 -36.49 10.41
C TRP A 232 1.13 -37.30 10.59
N LEU A 233 0.15 -37.18 9.69
CA LEU A 233 -1.05 -38.03 9.70
C LEU A 233 -0.68 -39.51 9.52
N ALA A 234 0.23 -39.83 8.60
CA ALA A 234 0.72 -41.19 8.42
C ALA A 234 1.42 -41.75 9.69
N MET A 235 2.18 -40.90 10.40
CA MET A 235 2.76 -41.27 11.69
C MET A 235 1.71 -41.54 12.77
N VAL A 236 0.64 -40.76 12.80
CA VAL A 236 -0.47 -41.00 13.74
C VAL A 236 -1.21 -42.30 13.42
N ILE A 237 -1.46 -42.58 12.15
CA ILE A 237 -2.09 -43.83 11.70
C ILE A 237 -1.24 -45.05 12.08
N THR A 238 0.08 -44.91 12.05
CA THR A 238 1.02 -45.96 12.47
C THR A 238 1.23 -46.06 13.99
N GLY A 239 0.47 -45.28 14.78
CA GLY A 239 0.42 -45.41 16.23
C GLY A 239 1.26 -44.41 17.01
N LYS A 240 1.97 -43.48 16.36
CA LYS A 240 2.67 -42.41 17.07
C LYS A 240 1.69 -41.40 17.65
N THR A 241 1.97 -40.96 18.87
CA THR A 241 1.22 -39.90 19.53
C THR A 241 1.64 -38.52 19.02
N PHE A 242 0.75 -37.53 19.15
CA PHE A 242 1.10 -36.14 18.82
C PHE A 242 2.25 -35.58 19.67
N SER A 243 2.53 -36.13 20.86
CA SER A 243 3.66 -35.69 21.68
C SER A 243 4.97 -36.18 21.09
N GLU A 244 5.06 -37.46 20.72
CA GLU A 244 6.27 -38.03 20.12
C GLU A 244 6.64 -37.36 18.80
N ILE A 245 5.64 -37.00 17.98
CA ILE A 245 5.87 -36.24 16.75
C ILE A 245 6.35 -34.82 17.06
N ALA A 246 5.74 -34.17 18.06
CA ALA A 246 6.12 -32.82 18.49
C ALA A 246 7.58 -32.76 18.98
N ASP A 247 7.97 -33.74 19.79
CA ASP A 247 9.33 -33.85 20.34
C ASP A 247 10.36 -34.14 19.23
N ALA A 248 10.03 -35.03 18.27
CA ALA A 248 10.90 -35.34 17.14
C ALA A 248 11.09 -34.15 16.17
N GLU A 249 10.06 -33.32 15.98
CA GLU A 249 10.07 -32.18 15.04
C GLU A 249 10.46 -30.85 15.71
N GLY A 250 10.63 -30.83 17.03
CA GLY A 250 10.94 -29.62 17.79
C GLY A 250 9.82 -28.56 17.73
N VAL A 251 8.56 -28.99 17.65
CA VAL A 251 7.39 -28.11 17.58
C VAL A 251 6.41 -28.38 18.71
N SER A 252 5.46 -27.47 18.96
CA SER A 252 4.42 -27.74 19.96
C SER A 252 3.44 -28.83 19.52
N LYS A 253 2.90 -29.60 20.47
CA LYS A 253 1.79 -30.56 20.24
C LYS A 253 0.61 -29.94 19.49
N ARG A 254 0.25 -28.70 19.83
CA ARG A 254 -0.80 -27.96 19.13
C ARG A 254 -0.48 -27.75 17.65
N ARG A 255 0.76 -27.38 17.33
CA ARG A 255 1.21 -27.21 15.93
C ARG A 255 1.09 -28.52 15.16
N VAL A 256 1.44 -29.66 15.77
CA VAL A 256 1.27 -30.98 15.15
C VAL A 256 -0.20 -31.22 14.80
N GLN A 257 -1.11 -31.00 15.75
CA GLN A 257 -2.56 -31.15 15.52
C GLN A 257 -3.07 -30.23 14.39
N ASP A 258 -2.75 -28.94 14.48
CA ASP A 258 -3.19 -27.93 13.52
C ASP A 258 -2.70 -28.22 12.09
N VAL A 259 -1.47 -28.71 11.93
CA VAL A 259 -0.88 -29.04 10.62
C VAL A 259 -1.33 -30.41 10.11
N THR A 260 -1.52 -31.39 10.99
CA THR A 260 -2.03 -32.72 10.61
C THR A 260 -3.40 -32.60 9.95
N ASN A 261 -4.26 -31.71 10.45
CA ASN A 261 -5.57 -31.45 9.86
C ASN A 261 -5.49 -30.98 8.40
N LEU A 262 -4.42 -30.30 7.97
CA LEU A 262 -4.24 -29.87 6.57
C LEU A 262 -4.18 -31.04 5.58
N ALA A 263 -3.89 -32.26 6.05
CA ALA A 263 -3.94 -33.46 5.22
C ALA A 263 -5.35 -33.83 4.75
N LEU A 264 -6.39 -33.27 5.39
CA LEU A 264 -7.80 -33.58 5.15
C LEU A 264 -8.47 -32.62 4.13
N LEU A 265 -7.68 -31.78 3.45
CA LEU A 265 -8.17 -30.95 2.36
C LEU A 265 -8.68 -31.80 1.20
N ALA A 266 -9.74 -31.32 0.54
CA ALA A 266 -10.29 -31.94 -0.65
C ALA A 266 -9.24 -32.03 -1.79
N PRO A 267 -9.22 -33.11 -2.59
CA PRO A 267 -8.21 -33.31 -3.64
C PRO A 267 -8.11 -32.16 -4.64
N ASP A 268 -9.25 -31.62 -5.09
CA ASP A 268 -9.33 -30.48 -6.02
C ASP A 268 -8.78 -29.19 -5.41
N VAL A 269 -8.99 -28.97 -4.10
CA VAL A 269 -8.36 -27.85 -3.38
C VAL A 269 -6.84 -28.02 -3.33
N LEU A 270 -6.35 -29.24 -3.15
CA LEU A 270 -4.91 -29.52 -3.18
C LEU A 270 -4.31 -29.31 -4.56
N ASP A 271 -5.02 -29.70 -5.62
CA ASP A 271 -4.61 -29.44 -6.99
C ASP A 271 -4.54 -27.95 -7.27
N GLY A 272 -5.57 -27.18 -6.88
CA GLY A 272 -5.56 -25.72 -6.97
C GLY A 272 -4.42 -25.06 -6.16
N ILE A 273 -4.05 -25.62 -5.01
CA ILE A 273 -2.88 -25.14 -4.25
C ILE A 273 -1.56 -25.48 -4.97
N ALA A 274 -1.47 -26.66 -5.59
CA ALA A 274 -0.29 -27.11 -6.32
C ALA A 274 -0.07 -26.32 -7.61
N THR A 275 -1.15 -25.90 -8.29
CA THR A 275 -1.10 -25.03 -9.48
C THR A 275 -1.00 -23.55 -9.13
N GLY A 276 -1.24 -23.16 -7.88
CA GLY A 276 -1.22 -21.77 -7.43
C GLY A 276 -2.52 -21.01 -7.69
N GLU A 277 -3.58 -21.71 -8.09
CA GLU A 277 -4.94 -21.23 -8.39
C GLU A 277 -5.86 -21.18 -7.15
N GLN A 278 -5.33 -21.52 -5.98
CA GLN A 278 -6.06 -21.40 -4.71
C GLN A 278 -6.65 -19.98 -4.50
N PRO A 279 -7.85 -19.87 -3.90
CA PRO A 279 -8.47 -18.59 -3.58
C PRO A 279 -7.57 -17.68 -2.74
N ASP A 280 -7.70 -16.38 -2.98
CA ASP A 280 -6.94 -15.38 -2.24
C ASP A 280 -7.30 -15.41 -0.76
N GLY A 281 -6.29 -15.51 0.11
CA GLY A 281 -6.49 -15.65 1.55
C GLY A 281 -6.60 -17.10 2.05
N LEU A 282 -6.71 -18.10 1.16
CA LEU A 282 -6.55 -19.51 1.51
C LEU A 282 -5.08 -19.78 1.87
N THR A 283 -4.77 -19.67 3.16
CA THR A 283 -3.40 -19.74 3.69
C THR A 283 -3.34 -20.73 4.85
N THR A 284 -2.15 -21.20 5.24
CA THR A 284 -2.01 -22.04 6.45
C THR A 284 -2.62 -21.37 7.68
N GLY A 285 -2.44 -20.05 7.80
CA GLY A 285 -3.01 -19.27 8.90
C GLY A 285 -4.54 -19.25 8.88
N TYR A 286 -5.15 -19.10 7.70
CA TYR A 286 -6.60 -19.17 7.52
C TYR A 286 -7.13 -20.54 7.93
N LEU A 287 -6.60 -21.61 7.34
CA LEU A 287 -7.06 -22.99 7.57
C LEU A 287 -6.97 -23.40 9.05
N ILE A 288 -5.87 -23.06 9.73
CA ILE A 288 -5.70 -23.35 11.16
C ILE A 288 -6.69 -22.53 12.01
N LYS A 289 -6.90 -21.27 11.66
CA LYS A 289 -7.73 -20.36 12.46
C LYS A 289 -9.21 -20.64 12.31
N THR A 290 -9.67 -20.97 11.11
CA THR A 290 -11.08 -21.24 10.83
C THR A 290 -11.49 -22.66 11.21
N ARG A 291 -10.53 -23.58 11.43
CA ARG A 291 -10.80 -25.00 11.67
C ARG A 291 -11.77 -25.54 10.62
N PHE A 292 -11.33 -25.49 9.37
CA PHE A 292 -12.13 -25.91 8.23
C PHE A 292 -12.72 -27.31 8.41
N SER A 293 -13.89 -27.54 7.82
CA SER A 293 -14.59 -28.82 7.94
C SER A 293 -13.79 -29.94 7.28
N THR A 294 -13.86 -31.16 7.82
CA THR A 294 -13.31 -32.35 7.16
C THR A 294 -14.22 -32.86 6.05
N VAL A 295 -15.45 -32.35 5.95
CA VAL A 295 -16.40 -32.68 4.89
C VAL A 295 -16.12 -31.82 3.66
N TRP A 296 -15.79 -32.43 2.53
CA TRP A 296 -15.33 -31.70 1.33
C TRP A 296 -16.36 -30.73 0.76
N SER A 297 -17.65 -31.06 0.75
CA SER A 297 -18.69 -30.13 0.28
C SER A 297 -18.77 -28.86 1.13
N GLU A 298 -18.57 -28.98 2.45
CA GLU A 298 -18.51 -27.83 3.36
C GLU A 298 -17.21 -27.04 3.18
N GLN A 299 -16.10 -27.70 2.86
CA GLN A 299 -14.85 -27.02 2.48
C GLN A 299 -15.07 -26.16 1.25
N HIS A 300 -15.69 -26.69 0.21
CA HIS A 300 -15.96 -25.94 -1.02
C HIS A 300 -16.82 -24.70 -0.74
N ALA A 301 -17.93 -24.85 0.00
CA ALA A 301 -18.77 -23.73 0.39
C ALA A 301 -18.00 -22.68 1.22
N GLN A 302 -17.14 -23.14 2.13
CA GLN A 302 -16.33 -22.27 2.98
C GLN A 302 -15.24 -21.51 2.19
N PHE A 303 -14.61 -22.16 1.22
CA PHE A 303 -13.51 -21.58 0.44
C PHE A 303 -14.01 -20.72 -0.72
N ALA A 304 -15.22 -20.97 -1.23
CA ALA A 304 -15.89 -20.11 -2.20
C ALA A 304 -16.30 -18.74 -1.60
N ALA A 305 -16.34 -18.62 -0.27
CA ALA A 305 -16.66 -17.37 0.43
C ALA A 305 -15.43 -16.47 0.71
N LEU A 306 -14.25 -16.85 0.22
CA LEU A 306 -13.01 -16.06 0.27
C LEU A 306 -12.93 -15.09 -0.91
#